data_AF-A0A948QKQ4-F1
#
_entry.id   AF-A0A948QKQ4-F1
#
_cell.length_a   1.000
_cell.length_b   1.000
_cell.length_c   1.000
_cell.angle_alpha   90.00
_cell.angle_beta   90.00
_cell.angle_gamma   90.00
#
_symmetry.space_group_name_H-M   'P 1'
#
loop_
_entity.id
_entity.type
_entity.pdbx_description
1 polymer ?
#
loop_
_entity_poly.entity_id
_entity_poly.type
_entity_poly.pdbx_seq_one_letter_code
_entity_poly.pdbx_strand_id
1 'polypeptide(L)'
;MKSLKWLLVFVFAVTLIGCASVPKKPDWITKGSGAFPGDPSTKVYGMGVYGPSPNKAAQIEGARMRARAEIATTLSTNVKRLAKDFIEEHKDWFNIQDTAGSDEFLSIVTKQVTDQTLVGSKQMDSWEDSKTGDLYMLYVVDLGNDFYGNYKQTLRRAISEKHRAVVVERMNDALQDLDKEVDKQRANEKELLGISK
;
A
#
# COMPACT_ATOMS: atom_id res chain seq x y z
N MET A 1 28.36 -72.48 -9.82
CA MET A 1 28.58 -71.03 -10.05
C MET A 1 27.44 -70.45 -10.92
N LYS A 2 26.24 -70.24 -10.38
CA LYS A 2 25.08 -69.70 -11.11
C LYS A 2 24.12 -68.92 -10.20
N SER A 3 24.59 -67.88 -9.51
CA SER A 3 23.71 -67.05 -8.67
C SER A 3 24.03 -65.55 -8.63
N LEU A 4 24.95 -65.06 -9.46
CA LEU A 4 25.42 -63.66 -9.38
C LEU A 4 24.79 -62.70 -10.42
N LYS A 5 23.89 -63.17 -11.29
CA LYS A 5 23.30 -62.36 -12.37
C LYS A 5 21.95 -61.69 -12.02
N TRP A 6 21.40 -61.93 -10.84
CA TRP A 6 20.07 -61.45 -10.45
C TRP A 6 20.08 -60.27 -9.47
N LEU A 7 21.24 -59.66 -9.23
CA LEU A 7 21.39 -58.46 -8.38
C LEU A 7 21.64 -57.16 -9.17
N LEU A 8 22.01 -57.26 -10.46
CA LEU A 8 22.30 -56.09 -11.29
C LEU A 8 21.08 -55.52 -12.02
N VAL A 9 19.94 -56.21 -12.02
CA VAL A 9 18.70 -55.72 -12.68
C VAL A 9 17.86 -54.84 -11.73
N PHE A 10 18.09 -54.89 -10.42
CA PHE A 10 17.29 -54.15 -9.44
C PHE A 10 17.82 -52.75 -9.12
N VAL A 11 19.06 -52.43 -9.50
CA VAL A 11 19.71 -51.14 -9.18
C VAL A 11 19.40 -50.03 -10.21
N PHE A 12 18.75 -50.36 -11.33
CA PHE A 12 18.50 -49.39 -12.42
C PHE A 12 17.09 -48.78 -12.44
N ALA A 13 16.21 -49.14 -11.50
CA ALA A 13 14.79 -48.76 -11.52
C ALA A 13 14.37 -47.77 -10.42
N VAL A 14 15.32 -47.00 -9.85
CA VAL A 14 15.02 -45.93 -8.88
C VAL A 14 15.62 -44.61 -9.38
N THR A 15 15.33 -44.25 -10.62
CA THR A 15 15.54 -42.87 -11.10
C THR A 15 14.35 -42.04 -10.64
N LEU A 16 14.51 -41.49 -9.44
CA LEU A 16 13.99 -40.22 -8.93
C LEU A 16 13.01 -39.51 -9.88
N ILE A 17 11.72 -39.77 -9.71
CA ILE A 17 10.65 -38.85 -10.10
C ILE A 17 10.71 -37.69 -9.10
N GLY A 18 11.66 -36.78 -9.33
CA GLY A 18 11.65 -35.46 -8.72
C GLY A 18 10.58 -34.65 -9.43
N CYS A 19 9.36 -34.62 -8.89
CA CYS A 19 8.39 -33.60 -9.27
C CYS A 19 8.96 -32.24 -8.86
N ALA A 20 9.65 -31.57 -9.78
CA ALA A 20 9.93 -30.14 -9.69
C ALA A 20 8.58 -29.41 -9.82
N SER A 21 7.90 -29.20 -8.70
CA SER A 21 6.69 -28.38 -8.65
C SER A 21 7.08 -26.94 -8.97
N VAL A 22 6.75 -26.48 -10.18
CA VAL A 22 6.84 -25.06 -10.54
C VAL A 22 6.01 -24.26 -9.51
N PRO A 23 6.58 -23.22 -8.88
CA PRO A 23 5.84 -22.41 -7.92
C PRO A 23 4.55 -21.88 -8.57
N LYS A 24 3.40 -22.26 -8.01
CA LYS A 24 2.09 -21.84 -8.52
C LYS A 24 2.02 -20.32 -8.51
N LYS A 25 1.61 -19.72 -9.62
CA LYS A 25 1.39 -18.27 -9.74
C LYS A 25 0.44 -17.79 -8.64
N PRO A 26 0.85 -16.84 -7.77
CA PRO A 26 0.01 -16.31 -6.72
C PRO A 26 -1.22 -15.55 -7.24
N ASP A 27 -2.33 -15.64 -6.50
CA ASP A 27 -3.60 -15.00 -6.82
C ASP A 27 -3.52 -13.47 -6.83
N TRP A 28 -2.65 -12.87 -6.01
CA TRP A 28 -2.46 -11.41 -5.94
C TRP A 28 -1.90 -10.82 -7.24
N ILE A 29 -1.28 -11.62 -8.10
CA ILE A 29 -0.78 -11.16 -9.40
C ILE A 29 -1.92 -10.85 -10.37
N THR A 30 -3.03 -11.60 -10.28
CA THR A 30 -4.17 -11.42 -11.19
C THR A 30 -5.31 -10.64 -10.56
N LYS A 31 -5.50 -10.78 -9.24
CA LYS A 31 -6.63 -10.17 -8.51
C LYS A 31 -6.25 -8.87 -7.79
N GLY A 32 -4.97 -8.53 -7.68
CA GLY A 32 -4.51 -7.36 -6.92
C GLY A 32 -5.03 -7.38 -5.49
N SER A 33 -5.57 -6.25 -5.01
CA SER A 33 -6.21 -6.13 -3.69
C SER A 33 -7.35 -7.12 -3.44
N GLY A 34 -8.02 -7.59 -4.51
CA GLY A 34 -9.08 -8.59 -4.41
C GLY A 34 -8.59 -10.00 -4.02
N ALA A 35 -7.27 -10.22 -3.95
CA ALA A 35 -6.69 -11.45 -3.42
C ALA A 35 -6.73 -11.54 -1.88
N PHE A 36 -7.07 -10.45 -1.19
CA PHE A 36 -7.06 -10.36 0.27
C PHE A 36 -8.47 -10.09 0.85
N PRO A 37 -9.43 -11.01 0.68
CA PRO A 37 -10.76 -10.84 1.25
C PRO A 37 -10.69 -10.92 2.78
N GLY A 38 -11.25 -9.92 3.46
CA GLY A 38 -11.29 -9.86 4.93
C GLY A 38 -10.14 -9.09 5.56
N ASP A 39 -9.21 -8.55 4.76
CA ASP A 39 -8.27 -7.56 5.31
C ASP A 39 -8.98 -6.25 5.67
N PRO A 40 -8.50 -5.54 6.70
CA PRO A 40 -9.04 -4.24 7.07
C PRO A 40 -9.05 -3.28 5.89
N SER A 41 -10.04 -2.39 5.86
CA SER A 41 -10.14 -1.34 4.85
C SER A 41 -8.96 -0.36 4.89
N THR A 42 -8.16 -0.41 5.96
CA THR A 42 -6.95 0.37 6.18
C THR A 42 -5.73 -0.13 5.40
N LYS A 43 -5.74 -1.34 4.82
CA LYS A 43 -4.57 -1.84 4.09
C LYS A 43 -4.62 -1.43 2.62
N VAL A 44 -3.53 -0.85 2.14
CA VAL A 44 -3.33 -0.53 0.72
C VAL A 44 -2.20 -1.40 0.17
N TYR A 45 -2.54 -2.14 -0.89
CA TYR A 45 -1.63 -3.01 -1.61
C TYR A 45 -1.08 -2.31 -2.85
N GLY A 46 0.15 -2.65 -3.22
CA GLY A 46 0.71 -2.33 -4.52
C GLY A 46 1.66 -3.41 -5.00
N MET A 47 1.61 -3.68 -6.30
CA MET A 47 2.35 -4.70 -7.00
C MET A 47 3.31 -4.05 -8.01
N GLY A 48 4.57 -4.44 -7.91
CA GLY A 48 5.58 -4.04 -8.87
C GLY A 48 6.06 -5.22 -9.68
N VAL A 49 6.20 -5.01 -10.98
CA VAL A 49 6.80 -6.00 -11.89
C VAL A 49 8.03 -5.42 -12.57
N TYR A 50 9.11 -6.18 -12.63
CA TYR A 50 10.32 -5.81 -13.37
C TYR A 50 10.88 -7.01 -14.14
N GLY A 51 11.19 -6.77 -15.41
CA GLY A 51 11.67 -7.81 -16.32
C GLY A 51 13.03 -8.40 -15.93
N PRO A 52 13.44 -9.52 -16.53
CA PRO A 52 14.73 -10.13 -16.25
C PRO A 52 15.87 -9.14 -16.47
N SER A 53 16.82 -9.10 -15.54
CA SER A 53 18.00 -8.25 -15.62
C SER A 53 19.26 -9.05 -15.27
N PRO A 54 20.39 -8.82 -15.95
CA PRO A 54 21.67 -9.38 -15.54
C PRO A 54 22.10 -8.86 -14.16
N ASN A 55 21.63 -7.69 -13.75
CA ASN A 55 21.80 -7.17 -12.40
C ASN A 55 20.54 -7.45 -11.57
N LYS A 56 20.60 -8.52 -10.76
CA LYS A 56 19.46 -8.94 -9.94
C LYS A 56 19.08 -7.91 -8.87
N ALA A 57 20.04 -7.15 -8.36
CA ALA A 57 19.74 -6.06 -7.41
C ALA A 57 18.92 -4.94 -8.09
N ALA A 58 19.25 -4.59 -9.34
CA ALA A 58 18.47 -3.62 -10.11
C ALA A 58 17.06 -4.13 -10.43
N GLN A 59 16.90 -5.43 -10.69
CA GLN A 59 15.58 -6.03 -10.88
C GLN A 59 14.72 -5.95 -9.60
N ILE A 60 15.29 -6.29 -8.45
CA ILE A 60 14.62 -6.19 -7.14
C ILE A 60 14.23 -4.74 -6.85
N GLU A 61 15.17 -3.80 -7.01
CA GLU A 61 14.88 -2.39 -6.74
C GLU A 61 13.83 -1.84 -7.72
N GLY A 62 13.91 -2.20 -8.99
CA GLY A 62 12.94 -1.79 -9.99
C GLY A 62 11.53 -2.31 -9.69
N ALA A 63 11.38 -3.56 -9.28
CA ALA A 63 10.09 -4.12 -8.87
C ALA A 63 9.59 -3.45 -7.58
N ARG A 64 10.46 -3.28 -6.57
CA ARG A 64 10.13 -2.55 -5.33
C ARG A 64 9.63 -1.13 -5.61
N MET A 65 10.33 -0.36 -6.43
CA MET A 65 9.95 1.03 -6.74
C MET A 65 8.60 1.10 -7.45
N ARG A 66 8.32 0.16 -8.37
CA ARG A 66 7.03 0.08 -9.06
C ARG A 66 5.88 -0.28 -8.10
N ALA A 67 6.12 -1.21 -7.17
CA ALA A 67 5.14 -1.57 -6.14
C ALA A 67 4.79 -0.35 -5.26
N ARG A 68 5.82 0.38 -4.80
CA ARG A 68 5.64 1.61 -4.00
C ARG A 68 4.97 2.73 -4.81
N ALA A 69 5.24 2.84 -6.10
CA ALA A 69 4.57 3.81 -6.97
C ALA A 69 3.07 3.52 -7.14
N GLU A 70 2.67 2.24 -7.19
CA GLU A 70 1.25 1.86 -7.21
C GLU A 70 0.57 2.23 -5.89
N ILE A 71 1.18 1.93 -4.74
CA ILE A 71 0.68 2.38 -3.43
C ILE A 71 0.54 3.90 -3.43
N ALA A 72 1.56 4.64 -3.90
CA ALA A 72 1.57 6.09 -3.94
C ALA A 72 0.42 6.67 -4.77
N THR A 73 0.08 6.03 -5.88
CA THR A 73 -1.01 6.45 -6.77
C THR A 73 -2.37 6.32 -6.08
N THR A 74 -2.61 5.16 -5.45
CA THR A 74 -3.83 4.92 -4.67
C THR A 74 -3.93 5.90 -3.51
N LEU A 75 -2.84 6.11 -2.78
CA LEU A 75 -2.80 7.01 -1.64
C LEU A 75 -3.02 8.47 -2.02
N SER A 76 -2.37 8.92 -3.09
CA SER A 76 -2.53 10.29 -3.59
C SER A 76 -3.97 10.57 -4.00
N THR A 77 -4.63 9.60 -4.62
CA THR A 77 -6.05 9.72 -5.00
C THR A 77 -6.94 9.86 -3.76
N ASN A 78 -6.70 9.05 -2.73
CA ASN A 78 -7.45 9.08 -1.48
C ASN A 78 -7.23 10.38 -0.71
N VAL A 79 -5.97 10.78 -0.51
CA VAL A 79 -5.62 12.02 0.22
C VAL A 79 -6.16 13.24 -0.51
N LYS A 80 -6.02 13.30 -1.85
CA LYS A 80 -6.55 14.40 -2.64
C LYS A 80 -8.05 14.53 -2.50
N ARG A 81 -8.78 13.41 -2.50
CA ARG A 81 -10.23 13.41 -2.26
C ARG A 81 -10.55 13.96 -0.86
N LEU A 82 -9.90 13.46 0.19
CA LEU A 82 -10.11 13.94 1.56
C LEU A 82 -9.82 15.44 1.72
N ALA A 83 -8.69 15.91 1.17
CA ALA A 83 -8.33 17.32 1.23
C ALA A 83 -9.32 18.20 0.44
N LYS A 84 -9.83 17.72 -0.69
CA LYS A 84 -10.86 18.41 -1.46
C LYS A 84 -12.19 18.47 -0.70
N ASP A 85 -12.64 17.35 -0.14
CA ASP A 85 -13.87 17.28 0.66
C ASP A 85 -13.80 18.27 1.85
N PHE A 86 -12.64 18.34 2.51
CA PHE A 86 -12.39 19.31 3.59
C PHE A 86 -12.53 20.77 3.14
N ILE A 87 -11.94 21.15 2.00
CA ILE A 87 -12.08 22.51 1.45
C ILE A 87 -13.54 22.80 1.10
N GLU A 88 -14.25 21.83 0.53
CA GLU A 88 -15.63 21.99 0.10
C GLU A 88 -16.61 22.17 1.26
N GLU A 89 -16.36 21.51 2.40
CA GLU A 89 -17.15 21.67 3.63
C GLU A 89 -16.87 23.01 4.32
N HIS A 90 -15.65 23.54 4.17
CA HIS A 90 -15.17 24.74 4.86
C HIS A 90 -14.92 25.92 3.91
N LYS A 91 -15.80 26.07 2.91
CA LYS A 91 -15.72 27.10 1.86
C LYS A 91 -15.67 28.54 2.37
N ASP A 92 -16.12 28.81 3.59
CA ASP A 92 -16.03 30.12 4.23
C ASP A 92 -14.61 30.45 4.72
N TRP A 93 -13.73 29.45 4.84
CA TRP A 93 -12.33 29.60 5.30
C TRP A 93 -11.36 29.77 4.13
N PHE A 94 -11.67 29.10 3.03
CA PHE A 94 -10.89 29.14 1.80
C PHE A 94 -11.44 30.22 0.86
N ASN A 95 -10.58 31.12 0.38
CA ASN A 95 -11.01 32.07 -0.65
C ASN A 95 -11.23 31.30 -1.95
N ILE A 96 -12.48 30.88 -2.21
CA ILE A 96 -12.88 30.03 -3.35
C ILE A 96 -12.56 30.67 -4.71
N GLN A 97 -12.28 31.97 -4.75
CA GLN A 97 -11.83 32.68 -5.96
C GLN A 97 -10.33 32.47 -6.26
N ASP A 98 -9.56 31.94 -5.32
CA ASP A 98 -8.15 31.60 -5.47
C ASP A 98 -7.97 30.10 -5.78
N THR A 99 -8.29 29.74 -7.03
CA THR A 99 -8.10 28.38 -7.54
C THR A 99 -6.63 27.96 -7.51
N ALA A 100 -5.70 28.90 -7.78
CA ALA A 100 -4.27 28.62 -7.78
C ALA A 100 -3.74 28.26 -6.39
N GLY A 101 -4.16 29.01 -5.35
CA GLY A 101 -3.83 28.70 -3.97
C GLY A 101 -4.43 27.37 -3.49
N SER A 102 -5.64 27.04 -3.95
CA SER A 102 -6.30 25.78 -3.63
C SER A 102 -5.60 24.57 -4.25
N ASP A 103 -5.17 24.67 -5.52
CA ASP A 103 -4.42 23.61 -6.19
C ASP A 103 -3.03 23.39 -5.59
N GLU A 104 -2.32 24.48 -5.23
CA GLU A 104 -1.03 24.41 -4.52
C GLU A 104 -1.20 23.71 -3.16
N PHE A 105 -2.22 24.10 -2.40
CA PHE A 105 -2.56 23.49 -1.12
C PHE A 105 -2.82 21.98 -1.25
N LEU A 106 -3.68 21.59 -2.19
CA LEU A 106 -3.98 20.18 -2.46
C LEU A 106 -2.73 19.40 -2.84
N SER A 107 -1.85 19.99 -3.65
CA SER A 107 -0.58 19.39 -4.06
C SER A 107 0.35 19.15 -2.87
N ILE A 108 0.53 20.14 -2.00
CA ILE A 108 1.40 20.05 -0.80
C ILE A 108 0.91 18.94 0.12
N VAL A 109 -0.39 18.97 0.49
CA VAL A 109 -0.97 17.99 1.41
C VAL A 109 -0.88 16.59 0.82
N THR A 110 -1.26 16.42 -0.45
CA THR A 110 -1.23 15.12 -1.12
C THR A 110 0.17 14.53 -1.15
N LYS A 111 1.16 15.33 -1.59
CA LYS A 111 2.54 14.86 -1.71
C LYS A 111 3.11 14.47 -0.35
N GLN A 112 3.01 15.35 0.64
CA GLN A 112 3.64 15.15 1.93
C GLN A 112 3.07 13.95 2.68
N VAL A 113 1.74 13.77 2.67
CA VAL A 113 1.10 12.62 3.33
C VAL A 113 1.43 11.33 2.61
N THR A 114 1.44 11.33 1.27
CA THR A 114 1.83 10.17 0.49
C THR A 114 3.27 9.77 0.77
N ASP A 115 4.21 10.70 0.70
CA ASP A 115 5.64 10.44 0.92
C ASP A 115 5.90 9.90 2.33
N GLN A 116 5.30 10.51 3.36
CA GLN A 116 5.44 10.05 4.74
C GLN A 116 4.88 8.64 4.94
N THR A 117 3.74 8.33 4.32
CA THR A 117 3.09 7.02 4.48
C THR A 117 3.84 5.92 3.74
N LEU A 118 4.43 6.22 2.58
CA LEU A 118 5.24 5.26 1.82
C LEU A 118 6.47 4.77 2.58
N VAL A 119 7.00 5.53 3.55
CA VAL A 119 8.09 5.07 4.42
C VAL A 119 7.69 3.82 5.19
N GLY A 120 6.41 3.70 5.57
CA GLY A 120 5.86 2.55 6.29
C GLY A 120 5.53 1.33 5.41
N SER A 121 5.72 1.42 4.08
CA SER A 121 5.43 0.28 3.19
C SER A 121 6.38 -0.88 3.44
N LYS A 122 5.82 -2.10 3.47
CA LYS A 122 6.56 -3.34 3.73
C LYS A 122 6.36 -4.31 2.59
N GLN A 123 7.41 -5.06 2.26
CA GLN A 123 7.28 -6.20 1.36
C GLN A 123 6.44 -7.28 2.03
N MET A 124 5.39 -7.71 1.35
CA MET A 124 4.53 -8.79 1.79
C MET A 124 4.89 -10.11 1.13
N ASP A 125 5.14 -10.09 -0.18
CA ASP A 125 5.44 -11.29 -0.96
C ASP A 125 6.27 -10.96 -2.21
N SER A 126 6.85 -11.98 -2.84
CA SER A 126 7.52 -11.89 -4.13
C SER A 126 7.40 -13.19 -4.91
N TRP A 127 7.25 -13.10 -6.22
CA TRP A 127 7.19 -14.25 -7.11
C TRP A 127 7.95 -13.98 -8.41
N GLU A 128 8.71 -14.96 -8.88
CA GLU A 128 9.45 -14.88 -10.14
C GLU A 128 8.85 -15.86 -11.14
N ASP A 129 8.52 -15.38 -12.32
CA ASP A 129 8.03 -16.23 -13.40
C ASP A 129 9.19 -17.03 -13.97
N SER A 130 9.18 -18.35 -13.78
CA SER A 130 10.24 -19.23 -14.28
C SER A 130 10.34 -19.28 -15.82
N LYS A 131 9.33 -18.82 -16.55
CA LYS A 131 9.31 -18.80 -18.02
C LYS A 131 9.86 -17.50 -18.58
N THR A 132 9.49 -16.36 -18.00
CA THR A 132 9.87 -15.03 -18.51
C THR A 132 11.03 -14.41 -17.74
N GLY A 133 11.28 -14.86 -16.51
CA GLY A 133 12.24 -14.25 -15.58
C GLY A 133 11.75 -12.95 -14.96
N ASP A 134 10.48 -12.59 -15.13
CA ASP A 134 9.88 -11.41 -14.54
C ASP A 134 9.75 -11.56 -13.02
N LEU A 135 10.17 -10.54 -12.28
CA LEU A 135 10.03 -10.49 -10.83
C LEU A 135 8.83 -9.62 -10.46
N TYR A 136 7.90 -10.21 -9.72
CA TYR A 136 6.74 -9.56 -9.12
C TYR A 136 7.00 -9.39 -7.63
N MET A 137 6.71 -8.20 -7.10
CA MET A 137 6.82 -7.92 -5.66
C MET A 137 5.54 -7.26 -5.18
N LEU A 138 5.00 -7.78 -4.09
CA LEU A 138 3.83 -7.24 -3.42
C LEU A 138 4.27 -6.45 -2.19
N TYR A 139 3.80 -5.22 -2.09
CA TYR A 139 3.98 -4.36 -0.93
C TYR A 139 2.62 -4.00 -0.33
N VAL A 140 2.64 -3.73 0.97
CA VAL A 140 1.48 -3.29 1.73
C VAL A 140 1.86 -2.10 2.60
N VAL A 141 0.93 -1.17 2.75
CA VAL A 141 0.96 -0.16 3.81
C VAL A 141 -0.34 -0.23 4.61
N ASP A 142 -0.23 -0.07 5.92
CA ASP A 142 -1.40 -0.01 6.81
C ASP A 142 -1.66 1.46 7.15
N LEU A 143 -2.84 1.95 6.79
CA LEU A 143 -3.31 3.31 7.01
C LEU A 143 -3.90 3.49 8.42
N GLY A 144 -3.27 2.87 9.41
CA GLY A 144 -3.63 2.99 10.82
C GLY A 144 -3.44 4.41 11.38
N ASN A 145 -3.15 4.51 12.68
CA ASN A 145 -3.08 5.80 13.38
C ASN A 145 -2.14 6.81 12.72
N ASP A 146 -1.01 6.32 12.22
CA ASP A 146 0.04 7.16 11.65
C ASP A 146 -0.43 7.89 10.38
N PHE A 147 -1.26 7.27 9.54
CA PHE A 147 -1.76 7.90 8.32
C PHE A 147 -2.63 9.12 8.64
N TYR A 148 -3.66 8.94 9.47
CA TYR A 148 -4.57 10.03 9.84
C TYR A 148 -3.86 11.10 10.67
N GLY A 149 -2.93 10.71 11.55
CA GLY A 149 -2.07 11.65 12.28
C GLY A 149 -1.25 12.53 11.33
N ASN A 150 -0.57 11.91 10.36
CA ASN A 150 0.23 12.60 9.35
C ASN A 150 -0.62 13.51 8.45
N TYR A 151 -1.80 13.03 8.04
CA TYR A 151 -2.77 13.80 7.26
C TYR A 151 -3.18 15.08 8.00
N LYS A 152 -3.68 14.96 9.24
CA LYS A 152 -4.08 16.12 10.04
C LYS A 152 -2.93 17.08 10.31
N GLN A 153 -1.75 16.56 10.65
CA GLN A 153 -0.59 17.41 10.95
C GLN A 153 -0.18 18.21 9.70
N THR A 154 -0.19 17.57 8.54
CA THR A 154 0.12 18.22 7.26
C THR A 154 -0.94 19.24 6.90
N LEU A 155 -2.23 18.89 7.03
CA LEU A 155 -3.36 19.79 6.80
C LEU A 155 -3.27 21.04 7.68
N ARG A 156 -3.03 20.83 8.99
CA ARG A 156 -2.84 21.90 9.97
C ARG A 156 -1.72 22.85 9.58
N ARG A 157 -0.56 22.32 9.19
CA ARG A 157 0.59 23.12 8.76
C ARG A 157 0.26 23.93 7.52
N ALA A 158 -0.29 23.28 6.49
CA ALA A 158 -0.64 23.93 5.23
C ALA A 158 -1.67 25.06 5.41
N ILE A 159 -2.68 24.87 6.27
CA ILE A 159 -3.67 25.93 6.58
C ILE A 159 -3.03 27.06 7.39
N SER A 160 -2.22 26.73 8.40
CA SER A 160 -1.57 27.73 9.26
C SER A 160 -0.60 28.63 8.49
N GLU A 161 0.05 28.10 7.45
CA GLU A 161 0.95 28.86 6.58
C GLU A 161 0.19 29.82 5.64
N LYS A 162 -1.04 29.46 5.24
CA LYS A 162 -1.77 30.18 4.19
C LYS A 162 -2.90 31.08 4.72
N HIS A 163 -3.40 30.88 5.95
CA HIS A 163 -4.60 31.55 6.48
C HIS A 163 -4.39 32.32 7.80
N ARG A 164 -5.35 33.19 8.15
CA ARG A 164 -5.33 34.02 9.37
C ARG A 164 -5.60 33.19 10.63
N ALA A 165 -5.18 33.68 11.80
CA ALA A 165 -5.32 33.01 13.10
C ALA A 165 -6.76 32.52 13.42
N VAL A 166 -7.80 33.28 13.05
CA VAL A 166 -9.21 32.88 13.27
C VAL A 166 -9.58 31.62 12.48
N VAL A 167 -9.02 31.44 11.28
CA VAL A 167 -9.20 30.20 10.49
C VAL A 167 -8.44 29.04 11.12
N VAL A 168 -7.25 29.31 11.67
CA VAL A 168 -6.43 28.31 12.37
C VAL A 168 -7.13 27.80 13.63
N GLU A 169 -7.81 28.66 14.38
CA GLU A 169 -8.58 28.26 15.56
C GLU A 169 -9.75 27.33 15.17
N ARG A 170 -10.60 27.76 14.23
CA ARG A 170 -11.72 26.93 13.73
C ARG A 170 -11.29 25.61 13.12
N MET A 171 -10.15 25.61 12.43
CA MET A 171 -9.54 24.39 11.91
C MET A 171 -9.14 23.43 13.03
N ASN A 172 -8.64 23.92 14.17
CA ASN A 172 -8.31 23.05 15.29
C ASN A 172 -9.54 22.32 15.81
N ASP A 173 -10.68 23.01 15.88
CA ASP A 173 -11.94 22.42 16.31
C ASP A 173 -12.41 21.35 15.31
N ALA A 174 -12.39 21.65 14.00
CA ALA A 174 -12.75 20.67 12.97
C ALA A 174 -11.82 19.44 12.94
N LEU A 175 -10.51 19.63 13.18
CA LEU A 175 -9.57 18.52 13.28
C LEU A 175 -9.80 17.67 14.54
N GLN A 176 -10.26 18.27 15.64
CA GLN A 176 -10.63 17.52 16.84
C GLN A 176 -11.92 16.70 16.65
N ASP A 177 -12.88 17.22 15.89
CA ASP A 177 -14.10 16.46 15.58
C ASP A 177 -13.82 15.31 14.62
N LEU A 178 -12.92 15.51 13.65
CA LEU A 178 -12.41 14.44 12.79
C LEU A 178 -11.76 13.32 13.61
N ASP A 179 -11.06 13.64 14.70
CA ASP A 179 -10.46 12.63 15.58
C ASP A 179 -11.49 11.73 16.24
N LYS A 180 -12.57 12.33 16.74
CA LYS A 180 -13.67 11.57 17.35
C LYS A 180 -14.31 10.63 16.34
N GLU A 181 -14.51 11.09 15.10
CA GLU A 181 -15.13 10.29 14.05
C GLU A 181 -14.22 9.15 13.58
N VAL A 182 -12.92 9.42 13.37
CA VAL A 182 -11.94 8.38 13.01
C VAL A 182 -11.85 7.31 14.10
N ASP A 183 -11.83 7.70 15.38
CA ASP A 183 -11.80 6.76 16.49
C ASP A 183 -13.08 5.92 16.58
N LYS A 184 -14.24 6.53 16.31
CA LYS A 184 -15.53 5.84 16.27
C LYS A 184 -15.61 4.83 15.13
N GLN A 185 -15.20 5.20 13.91
CA GLN A 185 -15.17 4.30 12.77
C GLN A 185 -14.27 3.10 13.03
N ARG A 186 -13.12 3.31 13.67
CA ARG A 186 -12.19 2.24 14.04
C ARG A 186 -12.75 1.32 15.12
N ALA A 187 -13.46 1.87 16.10
CA ALA A 187 -14.13 1.06 17.11
C ALA A 187 -15.14 0.09 16.44
N ASN A 188 -15.92 0.62 15.50
CA ASN A 188 -16.87 -0.18 14.72
C ASN A 188 -16.15 -1.23 13.84
N GLU A 189 -15.02 -0.87 13.20
CA GLU A 189 -14.26 -1.80 12.37
C GLU A 189 -13.64 -2.95 13.20
N LYS A 190 -13.15 -2.67 14.42
CA LYS A 190 -12.66 -3.71 15.35
C LYS A 190 -13.77 -4.68 15.77
N GLU A 191 -14.98 -4.17 15.98
CA GLU A 191 -16.16 -4.97 16.30
C GLU A 191 -16.55 -5.87 15.13
N LEU A 192 -16.59 -5.34 13.91
CA LEU A 192 -16.91 -6.09 12.69
C LEU A 192 -15.89 -7.19 12.36
N LEU A 193 -14.61 -6.96 12.67
CA LEU A 193 -13.54 -7.94 12.44
C LEU A 193 -13.43 -8.99 13.56
N GLY A 194 -14.25 -8.91 14.61
CA GLY A 194 -14.22 -9.86 15.72
C GLY A 194 -12.92 -9.81 16.53
N ILE A 195 -12.20 -8.68 16.49
CA ILE A 195 -10.92 -8.47 17.19
C ILE A 195 -11.17 -7.85 18.59
N SER A 196 -12.41 -7.87 19.09
CA SER A 196 -12.67 -7.52 20.49
C SER A 196 -11.97 -8.50 21.41
N LYS A 197 -11.14 -7.98 22.32
CA LYS A 197 -10.88 -8.68 23.58
C LYS A 197 -12.17 -8.74 24.41
#